data_AF-A0A2S8BHX2-F1
#
_entry.id   AF-A0A2S8BHX2-F1
#
_cell.length_a   1.000
_cell.length_b   1.000
_cell.length_c   1.000
_cell.angle_alpha   90.00
_cell.angle_beta   90.00
_cell.angle_gamma   90.00
#
_symmetry.space_group_name_H-M   'P 1'
#
loop_
_entity.id
_entity.type
_entity.pdbx_description
1 polymer ?
#
loop_
_entity_poly.entity_id
_entity_poly.type
_entity_poly.pdbx_seq_one_letter_code
_entity_poly.pdbx_strand_id
1 'polypeptide(L)'
;MPTVLELELEALARLSPQLRLLAGLLKGFGDPTLHAPPAAPSDTPSMVAARSVTTETLPAVEETVADRFVVVGDLVERARIAFAESEASLTAVITSAGNLLPPTSPGS
;
A
#
# COMPACT_ATOMS: atom_id res chain seq x y z
N MET A 1 25.31 -9.63 4.14
CA MET A 1 24.73 -8.28 4.27
C MET A 1 23.79 -8.12 3.11
N PRO A 2 22.49 -7.89 3.34
CA PRO A 2 21.54 -7.72 2.24
C PRO A 2 21.88 -6.48 1.42
N THR A 3 21.58 -6.51 0.13
CA THR A 3 21.76 -5.35 -0.75
C THR A 3 20.73 -4.27 -0.44
N VAL A 4 20.96 -3.04 -0.88
CA VAL A 4 19.98 -1.95 -0.75
C VAL A 4 18.67 -2.32 -1.43
N LEU A 5 18.73 -2.96 -2.60
CA LEU A 5 17.55 -3.39 -3.35
C LEU A 5 16.75 -4.47 -2.62
N GLU A 6 17.41 -5.49 -2.05
CA GLU A 6 16.74 -6.49 -1.22
C GLU A 6 16.02 -5.85 -0.02
N LEU A 7 16.65 -4.86 0.62
CA LEU A 7 16.07 -4.15 1.75
C LEU A 7 14.85 -3.30 1.36
N GLU A 8 14.91 -2.65 0.19
CA GLU A 8 13.78 -1.89 -0.36
C GLU A 8 12.63 -2.79 -0.78
N LEU A 9 12.89 -3.92 -1.44
CA LEU A 9 11.87 -4.91 -1.81
C LEU A 9 11.17 -5.48 -0.58
N GLU A 10 11.92 -5.77 0.48
CA GLU A 10 11.40 -6.20 1.79
C GLU A 10 10.54 -5.10 2.45
N ALA A 11 10.92 -3.83 2.31
CA ALA A 11 10.14 -2.72 2.81
C ALA A 11 8.82 -2.55 2.03
N LEU A 12 8.86 -2.66 0.70
CA LEU A 12 7.66 -2.62 -0.16
C LEU A 12 6.73 -3.81 0.13
N ALA A 13 7.29 -5.01 0.35
CA ALA A 13 6.54 -6.21 0.73
C ALA A 13 5.76 -6.02 2.04
N ARG A 14 6.33 -5.26 2.99
CA ARG A 14 5.68 -4.93 4.27
C ARG A 14 4.67 -3.79 4.14
N LEU A 15 4.91 -2.82 3.26
CA LEU A 15 4.06 -1.65 3.11
C LEU A 15 2.69 -2.00 2.51
N SER A 16 2.64 -2.84 1.47
CA SER A 16 1.38 -3.24 0.82
C SER A 16 0.32 -3.79 1.79
N PRO A 17 0.61 -4.81 2.64
CA PRO A 17 -0.37 -5.33 3.58
C PRO A 17 -0.72 -4.32 4.69
N GLN A 18 0.20 -3.43 5.10
CA GLN A 18 -0.09 -2.38 6.07
C GLN A 18 -1.11 -1.37 5.55
N LEU A 19 -1.00 -0.97 4.28
CA LEU A 19 -1.97 -0.07 3.65
C LEU A 19 -3.35 -0.74 3.55
N ARG A 20 -3.40 -2.04 3.25
CA ARG A 20 -4.67 -2.79 3.23
C ARG A 20 -5.30 -2.90 4.62
N LEU A 21 -4.49 -3.12 5.67
CA LEU A 21 -4.98 -3.12 7.05
C LEU A 21 -5.56 -1.76 7.42
N LEU A 22 -4.89 -0.67 7.08
CA LEU A 22 -5.38 0.68 7.35
C LEU A 22 -6.68 0.99 6.61
N ALA A 23 -6.81 0.55 5.35
CA ALA A 23 -8.06 0.61 4.60
C ALA A 23 -9.19 -0.17 5.31
N GLY A 24 -8.90 -1.37 5.80
CA GLY A 24 -9.86 -2.19 6.53
C GLY A 24 -10.31 -1.55 7.84
N LEU A 25 -9.38 -0.92 8.57
CA LEU A 25 -9.71 -0.18 9.80
C LEU A 25 -10.65 0.99 9.52
N LEU A 26 -10.36 1.80 8.49
CA LEU A 26 -11.23 2.91 8.09
C LEU A 26 -12.64 2.43 7.71
N LYS A 27 -12.75 1.34 6.94
CA LYS A 27 -14.05 0.75 6.61
C LYS A 27 -14.77 0.16 7.84
N GLY A 28 -14.04 -0.24 8.88
CA GLY A 28 -14.60 -0.73 10.13
C GLY A 28 -15.14 0.37 11.07
N PHE A 29 -14.68 1.62 10.93
CA PHE A 29 -15.21 2.77 11.68
C PHE A 29 -16.51 3.33 11.07
N GLY A 30 -16.76 3.04 9.79
CA GLY A 30 -17.89 3.56 9.01
C GLY A 30 -19.27 2.96 9.32
N ASP A 31 -19.53 2.48 10.53
CA ASP A 31 -20.91 2.24 10.98
C ASP A 31 -21.44 3.49 11.70
N PRO A 32 -22.08 4.43 10.98
CA PRO A 32 -22.58 5.67 11.56
C PRO A 32 -23.69 5.43 12.60
N THR A 33 -24.30 4.24 12.61
CA THR A 33 -25.37 3.90 13.56
C THR A 33 -24.83 3.62 14.97
N LEU A 34 -23.53 3.36 15.12
CA LEU A 34 -22.90 3.12 16.42
C LEU A 34 -22.52 4.40 17.18
N HIS A 35 -22.46 5.55 16.50
CA HIS A 35 -21.86 6.77 17.08
C HIS A 35 -22.73 8.02 17.03
N ALA A 36 -23.77 8.08 16.19
CA ALA A 36 -24.66 9.25 16.14
C ALA A 36 -25.89 9.07 17.04
N PRO A 37 -26.06 9.86 18.12
CA PRO A 37 -27.30 9.83 18.89
C PRO A 37 -28.48 10.28 18.00
N PRO A 38 -29.68 9.67 18.12
CA PRO A 38 -30.83 10.00 17.31
C PRO A 38 -31.26 11.46 17.48
N ALA A 39 -31.91 12.02 16.46
CA ALA A 39 -32.38 13.41 16.49
C ALA A 39 -33.38 13.66 17.62
N ALA A 40 -33.07 14.65 18.46
CA ALA A 40 -33.97 15.09 19.51
C ALA A 40 -34.67 16.40 19.08
N PRO A 41 -35.92 16.63 19.51
CA PRO A 41 -36.67 17.85 19.16
C PRO A 41 -36.04 19.14 19.74
N SER A 42 -35.05 19.03 20.62
CA SER A 42 -34.30 20.14 21.22
C SER A 42 -32.92 20.37 20.58
N ASP A 43 -32.59 19.69 19.48
CA ASP A 43 -31.27 19.81 18.85
C ASP A 43 -31.03 21.25 18.35
N THR A 44 -29.89 21.81 18.72
CA THR A 44 -29.45 23.10 18.19
C THR A 44 -29.03 22.97 16.72
N PRO A 45 -29.07 24.05 15.91
CA PRO A 45 -28.61 23.99 14.52
C PRO A 45 -27.18 23.45 14.36
N SER A 46 -26.29 23.75 15.31
CA SER A 46 -24.94 23.19 15.36
C SER A 46 -24.90 21.67 15.57
N MET A 47 -25.84 21.12 16.33
CA MET A 47 -25.92 19.69 16.61
C MET A 47 -26.48 18.91 15.41
N VAL A 48 -27.43 19.50 14.68
CA VAL A 48 -27.91 18.97 13.39
C VAL A 48 -26.79 18.95 12.36
N ALA A 49 -26.03 20.05 12.25
CA ALA A 49 -24.89 20.12 11.34
C ALA A 49 -23.79 19.09 11.72
N ALA A 50 -23.46 18.97 13.01
CA ALA A 50 -22.52 17.98 13.49
C ALA A 50 -22.99 16.55 13.14
N ARG A 51 -24.28 16.23 13.33
CA ARG A 51 -24.81 14.92 12.97
C ARG A 51 -24.67 14.63 11.48
N SER A 52 -25.03 15.56 10.59
CA SER A 52 -24.86 15.36 9.13
C SER A 52 -23.40 15.11 8.76
N VAL A 53 -22.45 15.84 9.36
CA VAL A 53 -21.02 15.59 9.15
C VAL A 53 -20.64 14.17 9.58
N THR A 54 -21.13 13.69 10.73
CA THR A 54 -20.79 12.36 11.25
C THR A 54 -21.49 11.22 10.52
N THR A 55 -22.71 11.40 10.04
CA THR A 55 -23.50 10.32 9.41
C THR A 55 -23.33 10.25 7.90
N GLU A 56 -22.90 11.32 7.24
CA GLU A 56 -22.81 11.39 5.77
C GLU A 56 -21.39 11.71 5.31
N THR A 57 -20.85 12.86 5.72
CA THR A 57 -19.58 13.36 5.19
C THR A 57 -18.39 12.52 5.64
N LEU A 58 -18.29 12.20 6.92
CA LEU A 58 -17.17 11.43 7.47
C LEU A 58 -17.08 10.03 6.86
N PRO A 59 -18.17 9.23 6.79
CA PRO A 59 -18.14 7.92 6.13
C PRO A 59 -17.68 7.99 4.67
N ALA A 60 -18.15 8.99 3.90
CA ALA A 60 -17.76 9.15 2.50
C ALA A 60 -16.26 9.48 2.34
N VAL A 61 -15.71 10.29 3.25
CA VAL A 61 -14.27 10.61 3.28
C VAL A 61 -13.45 9.38 3.69
N GLU A 62 -13.88 8.65 4.72
CA GLU A 62 -13.22 7.42 5.18
C GLU A 62 -13.19 6.35 4.08
N GLU A 63 -14.28 6.17 3.35
CA GLU A 63 -14.35 5.27 2.19
C GLU A 63 -13.36 5.68 1.11
N THR A 64 -13.34 6.96 0.73
CA THR A 64 -12.42 7.49 -0.29
C THR A 64 -10.95 7.28 0.10
N VAL A 65 -10.61 7.53 1.36
CA VAL A 65 -9.24 7.34 1.87
C VAL A 65 -8.88 5.85 1.92
N ALA A 66 -9.79 5.00 2.39
CA ALA A 66 -9.59 3.56 2.42
C ALA A 66 -9.33 2.99 1.02
N ASP A 67 -10.12 3.39 0.03
CA ASP A 67 -9.92 2.98 -1.36
C ASP A 67 -8.57 3.45 -1.90
N ARG A 68 -8.14 4.66 -1.52
CA ARG A 68 -6.82 5.15 -1.92
C ARG A 68 -5.69 4.31 -1.33
N PHE A 69 -5.80 3.86 -0.09
CA PHE A 69 -4.81 2.95 0.52
C PHE A 69 -4.75 1.60 -0.21
N VAL A 70 -5.89 1.05 -0.63
CA VAL A 70 -5.90 -0.18 -1.45
C VAL A 70 -5.17 0.05 -2.78
N VAL A 71 -5.51 1.12 -3.50
CA VAL A 71 -4.89 1.46 -4.79
C VAL A 71 -3.38 1.64 -4.67
N VAL A 72 -2.91 2.33 -3.64
CA VAL A 72 -1.48 2.53 -3.40
C VAL A 72 -0.81 1.20 -3.01
N GLY A 73 -1.45 0.37 -2.19
CA GLY A 73 -0.95 -0.97 -1.86
C GLY A 73 -0.77 -1.85 -3.10
N ASP A 74 -1.73 -1.83 -4.02
CA ASP A 74 -1.64 -2.55 -5.31
C ASP A 74 -0.53 -2.01 -6.20
N LEU A 75 -0.31 -0.69 -6.22
CA LEU A 75 0.78 -0.07 -6.98
C LEU A 75 2.15 -0.47 -6.41
N VAL A 76 2.30 -0.43 -5.08
CA VAL A 76 3.51 -0.84 -4.37
C VAL A 76 3.85 -2.30 -4.67
N GLU A 77 2.86 -3.19 -4.62
CA GLU A 77 3.08 -4.61 -4.88
C GLU A 77 3.49 -4.86 -6.34
N ARG A 78 2.85 -4.18 -7.30
CA ARG A 78 3.26 -4.26 -8.71
C ARG A 78 4.68 -3.76 -8.94
N ALA A 79 5.04 -2.64 -8.31
CA ALA A 79 6.39 -2.11 -8.40
C ALA A 79 7.41 -3.11 -7.84
N ARG A 80 7.13 -3.70 -6.67
CA ARG A 80 7.98 -4.73 -6.04
C ARG A 80 8.22 -5.92 -6.98
N ILE A 81 7.17 -6.44 -7.60
CA ILE A 81 7.26 -7.56 -8.55
C ILE A 81 8.14 -7.16 -9.76
N ALA A 82 7.87 -5.99 -10.36
CA ALA A 82 8.63 -5.52 -11.53
C ALA A 82 10.12 -5.32 -11.23
N PHE A 83 10.47 -4.79 -10.06
CA PHE A 83 11.86 -4.62 -9.64
C PHE A 83 12.55 -5.96 -9.43
N ALA A 84 11.90 -6.92 -8.76
CA ALA A 84 12.45 -8.26 -8.55
C ALA A 84 12.69 -9.00 -9.87
N GLU A 85 11.77 -8.88 -10.83
CA GLU A 85 11.93 -9.44 -12.18
C GLU A 85 13.09 -8.79 -12.95
N SER A 86 13.22 -7.46 -12.86
CA SER A 86 14.32 -6.73 -13.49
C SER A 86 15.68 -7.14 -12.95
N GLU A 87 15.81 -7.33 -11.63
CA GLU A 87 17.05 -7.77 -10.99
C GLU A 87 17.44 -9.19 -11.42
N ALA A 88 16.46 -10.11 -11.47
CA ALA A 88 16.67 -11.47 -11.94
C ALA A 88 17.13 -11.48 -13.42
N SER A 89 16.52 -10.65 -14.26
CA SER A 89 16.90 -10.52 -15.67
C SER A 89 18.32 -9.97 -15.84
N LEU A 90 18.68 -8.90 -15.09
CA LEU A 90 20.03 -8.34 -15.11
C LEU A 90 21.08 -9.37 -14.68
N THR A 91 20.80 -10.12 -13.61
CA THR A 91 21.69 -11.17 -13.10
C THR A 91 21.91 -12.26 -14.13
N ALA A 92 20.86 -12.68 -14.85
CA ALA A 92 20.96 -13.65 -15.93
C ALA A 92 21.82 -13.13 -17.10
N VAL A 93 21.64 -11.87 -17.49
CA VAL A 93 22.46 -11.23 -18.55
C VAL A 93 23.93 -11.20 -18.14
N ILE A 94 24.24 -10.71 -16.94
CA ILE A 94 25.64 -10.64 -16.44
C ILE A 94 26.26 -12.04 -16.40
N THR A 95 25.54 -13.03 -15.88
CA THR A 95 26.02 -14.41 -15.81
C THR A 95 26.27 -14.99 -17.20
N SER A 96 25.35 -14.76 -18.14
CA SER A 96 25.51 -15.22 -19.53
C SER A 96 26.69 -14.54 -20.23
N ALA A 97 26.91 -13.24 -20.03
CA ALA A 97 28.02 -12.50 -20.59
C ALA A 97 29.37 -12.93 -19.98
N GLY A 98 29.41 -13.25 -18.69
CA GLY A 98 30.60 -13.79 -18.02
C GLY A 98 31.04 -15.14 -18.59
N ASN A 99 30.08 -15.98 -18.99
CA ASN A 99 30.34 -17.28 -19.63
C ASN A 99 30.81 -17.16 -21.10
N LEU A 100 30.76 -15.97 -21.70
CA LEU A 100 31.24 -15.71 -23.06
C LEU A 100 32.70 -15.26 -23.10
N LEU A 101 33.36 -15.04 -21.95
CA LEU A 101 34.79 -14.75 -21.91
C LEU A 101 35.61 -16.03 -22.16
N PRO A 102 36.53 -16.03 -23.15
CA PRO A 102 37.36 -17.20 -23.43
C PRO A 102 38.24 -17.55 -22.22
N PRO A 103 38.52 -18.84 -21.96
CA PRO A 103 39.38 -19.23 -20.86
C PRO A 103 40.74 -18.56 -21.01
N THR A 104 41.19 -17.85 -19.97
CA THR A 104 42.55 -17.31 -19.93
C THR A 104 43.51 -18.49 -19.97
N SER A 105 44.13 -18.71 -21.14
CA SER A 105 45.17 -19.72 -21.31
C SER A 105 46.29 -19.45 -20.29
N PRO A 106 46.64 -20.39 -19.41
CA PRO A 106 47.85 -20.25 -18.60
C PRO A 106 49.04 -20.35 -19.55
N GLY A 107 49.70 -19.22 -19.80
CA GLY A 107 50.92 -19.14 -20.60
C GLY A 107 52.02 -19.98 -19.97
N SER A 108 52.64 -20.81 -20.82
CA SER A 108 53.79 -21.68 -20.55
C SER A 108 55.09 -20.89 -20.38
#